data_AF-A0A1C4JIR3-F1
#
_entry.id   AF-A0A1C4JIR3-F1
#
_cell.length_a   1.000
_cell.length_b   1.000
_cell.length_c   1.000
_cell.angle_alpha   90.00
_cell.angle_beta   90.00
_cell.angle_gamma   90.00
#
_symmetry.space_group_name_H-M   'P 1'
#
loop_
_entity.id
_entity.type
_entity.pdbx_description
1 polymer ?
#
loop_
_entity_poly.entity_id
_entity_poly.type
_entity_poly.pdbx_seq_one_letter_code
_entity_poly.pdbx_strand_id
1 'polypeptide(L)'
;MGTVLGEMRNVRWHELQHAYGSASQVPGMLSRIAWGDGPTAEDALSDLAQWIGAPAVFDATVAAVPFLWELAATETVRDRAGVLDLLATILAADHAQDPEWTRSAHEAVAEGRPTAARLATDTPSPQPQAVRDAAARLLAATDGHTCAACLPRTD
;
A
#
# COMPACT_ATOMS: atom_id res chain seq x y z
N MET A 1 -12.37 -5.96 -19.32
CA MET A 1 -11.19 -6.01 -18.43
C MET A 1 -11.07 -4.64 -17.79
N GLY A 2 -11.14 -4.55 -16.46
CA GLY A 2 -10.90 -3.28 -15.78
C GLY A 2 -9.45 -2.85 -16.02
N THR A 3 -9.24 -1.56 -16.29
CA THR A 3 -7.91 -0.97 -16.25
C THR A 3 -7.44 -0.98 -14.79
N VAL A 4 -6.20 -1.41 -14.56
CA VAL A 4 -5.50 -1.22 -13.27
C VAL A 4 -5.69 0.24 -12.83
N LEU A 5 -6.01 0.46 -11.56
CA LEU A 5 -6.30 1.77 -10.96
C LEU A 5 -7.60 2.45 -11.43
N GLY A 6 -8.53 1.72 -12.06
CA GLY A 6 -9.76 2.29 -12.60
C GLY A 6 -10.59 3.05 -11.55
N GLU A 7 -10.69 2.51 -10.34
CA GLU A 7 -11.56 3.08 -9.30
C GLU A 7 -10.97 4.33 -8.62
N MET A 8 -9.71 4.71 -8.92
CA MET A 8 -9.09 5.90 -8.33
C MET A 8 -9.84 7.20 -8.61
N ARG A 9 -10.52 7.29 -9.75
CA ARG A 9 -11.34 8.46 -10.14
C ARG A 9 -12.51 8.72 -9.20
N ASN A 10 -12.94 7.71 -8.44
CA ASN A 10 -14.08 7.81 -7.53
C ASN A 10 -13.69 8.35 -6.15
N VAL A 11 -12.38 8.44 -5.86
CA VAL A 11 -11.85 8.97 -4.61
C VAL A 11 -11.65 10.48 -4.73
N ARG A 12 -12.12 11.25 -3.75
CA ARG A 12 -11.94 12.71 -3.69
C ARG A 12 -10.59 13.09 -3.11
N TRP A 13 -9.51 12.78 -3.83
CA TRP A 13 -8.12 12.96 -3.37
C TRP A 13 -7.78 14.37 -2.87
N HIS A 14 -8.45 15.40 -3.38
CA HIS A 14 -8.24 16.77 -2.95
C HIS A 14 -8.76 17.07 -1.54
N GLU A 15 -9.74 16.30 -1.06
CA GLU A 15 -10.29 16.37 0.30
C GLU A 15 -9.40 15.59 1.31
N LEU A 16 -8.57 14.66 0.83
CA LEU A 16 -7.69 13.83 1.66
C LEU A 16 -6.33 14.51 1.93
N GLN A 17 -5.67 14.11 3.00
CA GLN A 17 -4.38 14.63 3.45
C GLN A 17 -3.31 13.54 3.52
N HIS A 18 -2.06 13.97 3.41
CA HIS A 18 -0.85 13.19 3.65
C HIS A 18 0.16 14.05 4.41
N ALA A 19 1.38 13.56 4.66
CA ALA A 19 2.39 14.26 5.48
C ALA A 19 2.69 15.72 5.07
N TYR A 20 2.52 16.06 3.79
CA TYR A 20 2.81 17.40 3.24
C TYR A 20 1.58 18.20 2.81
N GLY A 21 0.37 17.83 3.26
CA GLY A 21 -0.88 18.51 2.89
C GLY A 21 -1.79 17.68 1.96
N SER A 22 -2.44 18.32 1.00
CA SER A 22 -3.45 17.68 0.13
C SER A 22 -2.91 16.53 -0.70
N ALA A 23 -3.65 15.43 -0.76
CA ALA A 23 -3.33 14.24 -1.55
C ALA A 23 -3.71 14.32 -3.04
N SER A 24 -4.00 15.51 -3.57
CA SER A 24 -4.36 15.74 -4.98
C SER A 24 -3.35 15.15 -5.98
N GLN A 25 -2.09 14.99 -5.57
CA GLN A 25 -1.00 14.48 -6.41
C GLN A 25 -0.86 12.95 -6.40
N VAL A 26 -1.44 12.27 -5.40
CA VAL A 26 -1.33 10.81 -5.22
C VAL A 26 -1.77 10.02 -6.46
N PRO A 27 -2.88 10.38 -7.16
CA PRO A 27 -3.29 9.65 -8.36
C PRO A 27 -2.27 9.68 -9.49
N GLY A 28 -1.59 10.82 -9.67
CA GLY A 28 -0.53 10.95 -10.66
C GLY A 28 0.66 10.05 -10.33
N MET A 29 0.96 9.89 -9.04
CA MET A 29 2.04 9.04 -8.58
C MET A 29 1.73 7.55 -8.76
N LEU A 30 0.55 7.10 -8.35
CA LEU A 30 0.09 5.72 -8.58
C LEU A 30 0.11 5.36 -10.08
N SER A 31 -0.28 6.30 -10.94
CA SER A 31 -0.21 6.11 -12.40
C SER A 31 1.22 5.97 -12.92
N ARG A 32 2.18 6.74 -12.39
CA ARG A 32 3.60 6.60 -12.74
C ARG A 32 4.18 5.27 -12.28
N ILE A 33 3.78 4.78 -11.12
CA ILE A 33 4.18 3.44 -10.64
C ILE A 33 3.63 2.34 -11.57
N ALA A 34 2.39 2.50 -12.04
CA ALA A 34 1.74 1.52 -12.91
C ALA A 34 2.33 1.45 -14.33
N TRP A 35 2.64 2.61 -14.93
CA TRP A 35 2.93 2.72 -16.37
C TRP A 35 4.24 3.45 -16.70
N GLY A 36 4.97 3.96 -15.71
CA GLY A 36 6.25 4.62 -15.90
C GLY A 36 7.34 3.67 -16.37
N ASP A 37 8.44 4.24 -16.87
CA ASP A 37 9.67 3.47 -17.02
C ASP A 37 10.30 3.14 -15.65
N GLY A 38 11.37 2.35 -15.61
CA GLY A 38 11.93 1.79 -14.37
C GLY A 38 12.32 2.89 -13.39
N PRO A 39 13.19 3.83 -13.81
CA PRO A 39 13.55 4.98 -12.99
C PRO A 39 12.32 5.81 -12.57
N THR A 40 11.41 6.11 -13.50
CA THR A 40 10.22 6.92 -13.18
C THR A 40 9.30 6.23 -12.18
N ALA A 41 9.13 4.91 -12.27
CA ALA A 41 8.28 4.14 -11.38
C ALA A 41 8.91 3.99 -9.99
N GLU A 42 10.23 3.76 -9.91
CA GLU A 42 10.99 3.67 -8.67
C GLU A 42 11.03 5.02 -7.92
N ASP A 43 11.28 6.12 -8.63
CA ASP A 43 11.23 7.48 -8.08
C ASP A 43 9.81 7.80 -7.59
N ALA A 44 8.80 7.48 -8.40
CA ALA A 44 7.41 7.70 -8.03
C ALA A 44 6.98 6.92 -6.79
N LEU A 45 7.43 5.67 -6.66
CA LEU A 45 7.15 4.86 -5.48
C LEU A 45 7.86 5.42 -4.25
N SER A 46 9.11 5.85 -4.39
CA SER A 46 9.90 6.45 -3.31
C SER A 46 9.25 7.73 -2.79
N ASP A 47 8.84 8.62 -3.69
CA ASP A 47 8.12 9.85 -3.35
C ASP A 47 6.77 9.54 -2.69
N LEU A 48 6.01 8.58 -3.23
CA LEU A 48 4.73 8.17 -2.65
C LEU A 48 4.92 7.64 -1.23
N ALA A 49 5.93 6.79 -1.00
CA ALA A 49 6.24 6.24 0.31
C ALA A 49 6.52 7.35 1.34
N GLN A 50 7.22 8.40 0.93
CA GLN A 50 7.48 9.57 1.77
C GLN A 50 6.22 10.40 2.07
N TRP A 51 5.16 10.30 1.26
CA TRP A 51 3.93 11.04 1.47
C TRP A 51 2.94 10.30 2.38
N ILE A 52 2.71 9.00 2.10
CA ILE A 52 1.64 8.21 2.72
C ILE A 52 2.13 7.09 3.66
N GLY A 53 3.42 6.73 3.61
CA GLY A 53 4.01 5.65 4.40
C GLY A 53 4.82 6.13 5.61
N ALA A 54 5.42 7.31 5.55
CA ALA A 54 6.21 7.90 6.64
C ALA A 54 6.07 9.44 6.65
N PRO A 55 6.04 10.12 7.81
CA PRO A 55 6.29 9.60 9.16
C PRO A 55 5.08 8.97 9.87
N ALA A 56 3.88 9.13 9.32
CA ALA A 56 2.63 8.62 9.90
C ALA A 56 1.65 8.27 8.77
N VAL A 57 0.59 7.53 9.11
CA VAL A 57 -0.52 7.28 8.17
C VAL A 57 -1.55 8.42 8.22
N PHE A 58 -2.29 8.57 7.12
CA PHE A 58 -3.34 9.58 6.95
C PHE A 58 -4.54 8.96 6.22
N ASP A 59 -5.62 9.71 6.06
CA ASP A 59 -6.78 9.30 5.25
C ASP A 59 -6.42 9.01 3.79
N ALA A 60 -5.45 9.71 3.20
CA ALA A 60 -4.91 9.37 1.88
C ALA A 60 -4.17 8.03 1.86
N THR A 61 -3.53 7.62 2.97
CA THR A 61 -2.92 6.30 3.10
C THR A 61 -3.98 5.22 3.00
N VAL A 62 -5.07 5.35 3.77
CA VAL A 62 -6.20 4.41 3.75
C VAL A 62 -6.76 4.28 2.33
N ALA A 63 -7.00 5.42 1.66
CA ALA A 63 -7.53 5.44 0.30
C ALA A 63 -6.56 4.86 -0.74
N ALA A 64 -5.24 4.93 -0.53
CA ALA A 64 -4.24 4.42 -1.44
C ALA A 64 -4.04 2.90 -1.36
N VAL A 65 -4.27 2.28 -0.19
CA VAL A 65 -3.97 0.86 0.05
C VAL A 65 -4.63 -0.11 -0.96
N PRO A 66 -5.92 0.01 -1.31
CA PRO A 66 -6.54 -0.87 -2.30
C PRO A 66 -5.82 -0.81 -3.66
N PHE A 67 -5.36 0.38 -4.06
CA PHE A 67 -4.63 0.59 -5.30
C PHE A 67 -3.20 0.05 -5.24
N LEU A 68 -2.54 0.12 -4.09
CA LEU A 68 -1.25 -0.55 -3.87
C LEU A 68 -1.38 -2.07 -4.01
N TRP A 69 -2.48 -2.66 -3.54
CA TRP A 69 -2.75 -4.09 -3.78
C TRP A 69 -2.99 -4.42 -5.25
N GLU A 70 -3.73 -3.58 -5.99
CA GLU A 70 -3.88 -3.73 -7.44
C GLU A 70 -2.51 -3.69 -8.16
N LEU A 71 -1.63 -2.76 -7.77
CA LEU A 71 -0.27 -2.67 -8.32
C LEU A 71 0.56 -3.90 -8.00
N ALA A 72 0.55 -4.38 -6.75
CA ALA A 72 1.27 -5.58 -6.33
C ALA A 72 0.78 -6.84 -7.09
N ALA A 73 -0.50 -6.91 -7.42
CA ALA A 73 -1.10 -8.02 -8.16
C ALA A 73 -0.89 -7.95 -9.68
N THR A 74 -0.48 -6.81 -10.22
CA THR A 74 -0.36 -6.59 -11.67
C THR A 74 1.04 -6.95 -12.17
N GLU A 75 1.16 -8.00 -12.98
CA GLU A 75 2.46 -8.51 -13.47
C GLU A 75 3.27 -7.51 -14.31
N THR A 76 2.61 -6.53 -14.94
CA THR A 76 3.30 -5.50 -15.75
C THR A 76 3.93 -4.39 -14.92
N VAL A 77 3.58 -4.28 -13.64
CA VAL A 77 4.23 -3.32 -12.72
C VAL A 77 5.66 -3.81 -12.46
N ARG A 78 6.63 -2.92 -12.62
CA ARG A 78 8.05 -3.28 -12.45
C ARG A 78 8.41 -3.53 -11.00
N ASP A 79 8.16 -2.55 -10.14
CA ASP A 79 8.61 -2.60 -8.74
C ASP A 79 7.51 -3.11 -7.79
N ARG A 80 7.03 -4.32 -8.06
CA ARG A 80 6.01 -4.97 -7.22
C ARG A 80 6.53 -5.29 -5.82
N ALA A 81 7.83 -5.56 -5.70
CA ALA A 81 8.47 -5.82 -4.41
C ALA A 81 8.49 -4.55 -3.54
N GLY A 82 8.88 -3.40 -4.11
CA GLY A 82 8.82 -2.12 -3.42
C GLY A 82 7.40 -1.72 -3.01
N VAL A 83 6.39 -2.00 -3.85
CA VAL A 83 4.97 -1.77 -3.47
C VAL A 83 4.57 -2.61 -2.25
N LEU A 84 5.00 -3.87 -2.18
CA LEU A 84 4.76 -4.73 -1.02
C LEU A 84 5.51 -4.25 0.24
N ASP A 85 6.73 -3.76 0.09
CA ASP A 85 7.50 -3.17 1.18
C ASP A 85 6.86 -1.84 1.66
N LEU A 86 6.22 -1.06 0.78
CA LEU A 86 5.42 0.11 1.18
C LEU A 86 4.18 -0.30 1.98
N LEU A 87 3.46 -1.35 1.58
CA LEU A 87 2.35 -1.90 2.37
C LEU A 87 2.80 -2.34 3.77
N ALA A 88 3.99 -2.95 3.88
CA ALA A 88 4.59 -3.30 5.17
C ALA A 88 4.95 -2.07 6.00
N THR A 89 5.42 -1.00 5.35
CA THR A 89 5.72 0.29 6.00
C THR A 89 4.45 0.93 6.55
N ILE A 90 3.35 0.92 5.79
CA ILE A 90 2.04 1.40 6.23
C ILE A 90 1.53 0.61 7.45
N LEU A 91 1.70 -0.73 7.44
CA LEU A 91 1.32 -1.59 8.57
C LEU A 91 2.13 -1.30 9.84
N ALA A 92 3.37 -0.83 9.70
CA ALA A 92 4.22 -0.46 10.83
C ALA A 92 4.02 1.00 11.30
N ALA A 93 3.43 1.86 10.48
CA ALA A 93 3.23 3.27 10.77
C ALA A 93 2.01 3.50 11.69
N ASP A 94 2.07 4.57 12.47
CA ASP A 94 1.02 5.00 13.40
C ASP A 94 0.81 6.52 13.31
N HIS A 95 -0.39 6.98 13.66
CA HIS A 95 -0.73 8.39 13.81
C HIS A 95 -1.15 8.67 15.25
N ALA A 96 -0.24 9.23 16.04
CA ALA A 96 -0.42 9.41 17.48
C ALA A 96 -1.67 10.21 17.88
N GLN A 97 -2.11 11.15 17.03
CA GLN A 97 -3.27 12.00 17.27
C GLN A 97 -4.59 11.39 16.77
N ASP A 98 -4.53 10.45 15.82
CA ASP A 98 -5.67 9.93 15.06
C ASP A 98 -5.54 8.40 14.92
N PRO A 99 -5.80 7.64 16.00
CA PRO A 99 -5.67 6.18 15.99
C PRO A 99 -6.67 5.51 15.03
N GLU A 100 -7.73 6.20 14.61
CA GLU A 100 -8.66 5.69 13.59
C GLU A 100 -8.02 5.61 12.20
N TRP A 101 -7.13 6.55 11.84
CA TRP A 101 -6.36 6.45 10.61
C TRP A 101 -5.38 5.27 10.66
N THR A 102 -4.69 5.09 11.79
CA THR A 102 -3.85 3.89 12.02
C THR A 102 -4.65 2.61 11.80
N ARG A 103 -5.77 2.47 12.52
CA ARG A 103 -6.62 1.28 12.42
C ARG A 103 -7.10 1.04 11.00
N SER A 104 -7.65 2.05 10.35
CA SER A 104 -8.22 1.92 9.00
C SER A 104 -7.16 1.55 7.97
N ALA A 105 -5.96 2.13 8.06
CA ALA A 105 -4.85 1.77 7.17
C ALA A 105 -4.39 0.33 7.40
N HIS A 106 -4.27 -0.10 8.65
CA HIS A 106 -3.85 -1.47 8.99
C HIS A 106 -4.90 -2.51 8.57
N GLU A 107 -6.19 -2.21 8.77
CA GLU A 107 -7.29 -3.05 8.31
C GLU A 107 -7.27 -3.17 6.78
N ALA A 108 -7.14 -2.06 6.05
CA ALA A 108 -7.04 -2.08 4.59
C ALA A 108 -5.83 -2.90 4.08
N VAL A 109 -4.69 -2.85 4.79
CA VAL A 109 -3.53 -3.71 4.46
C VAL A 109 -3.87 -5.17 4.75
N ALA A 110 -4.46 -5.47 5.90
CA ALA A 110 -4.83 -6.82 6.30
C ALA A 110 -5.89 -7.46 5.37
N GLU A 111 -6.80 -6.68 4.79
CA GLU A 111 -7.78 -7.17 3.81
C GLU A 111 -7.11 -7.78 2.56
N GLY A 112 -5.94 -7.29 2.17
CA GLY A 112 -5.17 -7.83 1.04
C GLY A 112 -4.33 -9.06 1.38
N ARG A 113 -4.44 -9.62 2.59
CA ARG A 113 -3.76 -10.85 3.01
C ARG A 113 -3.88 -12.02 2.02
N PRO A 114 -5.06 -12.32 1.40
CA PRO A 114 -5.16 -13.38 0.40
C PRO A 114 -4.28 -13.12 -0.84
N THR A 115 -4.09 -11.85 -1.21
CA THR A 115 -3.20 -11.45 -2.30
C THR A 115 -1.75 -11.70 -1.92
N ALA A 116 -1.30 -11.27 -0.73
CA ALA A 116 0.05 -11.58 -0.24
C ALA A 116 0.32 -13.09 -0.18
N ALA A 117 -0.63 -13.90 0.31
CA ALA A 117 -0.49 -15.34 0.34
C ALA A 117 -0.28 -15.94 -1.05
N ARG A 118 -1.08 -15.51 -2.05
CA ARG A 118 -0.90 -15.93 -3.44
C ARG A 118 0.46 -15.51 -3.99
N LEU A 119 0.89 -14.28 -3.70
CA LEU A 119 2.17 -13.74 -4.16
C LEU A 119 3.38 -14.43 -3.53
N ALA A 120 3.26 -14.92 -2.30
CA ALA A 120 4.32 -15.65 -1.59
C ALA A 120 4.48 -17.11 -2.06
N THR A 121 3.42 -17.71 -2.61
CA THR A 121 3.44 -19.10 -3.08
C THR A 121 4.01 -19.25 -4.50
N ASP A 122 4.71 -20.35 -4.76
CA ASP A 122 5.02 -20.82 -6.11
C ASP A 122 3.74 -21.38 -6.77
N THR A 123 2.91 -20.50 -7.31
CA THR A 123 1.86 -20.85 -8.27
C THR A 123 2.37 -20.60 -9.70
N PRO A 124 1.76 -21.18 -10.76
CA PRO A 124 2.48 -21.54 -11.99
C PRO A 124 3.03 -20.38 -12.84
N SER A 125 2.80 -19.12 -12.49
CA SER A 125 3.48 -17.97 -13.07
C SER A 125 4.75 -17.67 -12.26
N PRO A 126 5.96 -17.81 -12.84
CA PRO A 126 7.20 -17.55 -12.12
C PRO A 126 7.29 -16.05 -11.77
N GLN A 127 7.10 -15.73 -10.50
CA GLN A 127 7.29 -14.38 -9.98
C GLN A 127 8.76 -14.18 -9.60
N PRO A 128 9.30 -12.96 -9.73
CA PRO A 128 10.65 -12.66 -9.24
C PRO A 128 10.77 -13.04 -7.76
N GLN A 129 11.91 -13.63 -7.37
CA GLN A 129 12.17 -14.03 -5.97
C GLN A 129 11.93 -12.86 -5.00
N ALA A 130 12.31 -11.65 -5.39
CA ALA A 130 12.09 -10.44 -4.59
C ALA A 130 10.61 -10.19 -4.26
N VAL A 131 9.68 -10.45 -5.19
CA VAL A 131 8.24 -10.30 -4.97
C VAL A 131 7.74 -11.36 -3.99
N ARG A 132 8.20 -12.61 -4.12
CA ARG A 132 7.85 -13.69 -3.20
C ARG A 132 8.32 -13.40 -1.78
N ASP A 133 9.58 -12.96 -1.65
CA ASP A 133 10.17 -12.62 -0.35
C ASP A 133 9.45 -11.44 0.30
N ALA A 134 9.15 -10.38 -0.46
CA ALA A 134 8.41 -9.22 0.05
C ALA A 134 6.98 -9.60 0.47
N ALA A 135 6.28 -10.41 -0.32
CA ALA A 135 4.95 -10.90 0.02
C ALA A 135 4.94 -11.78 1.27
N ALA A 136 5.94 -12.66 1.42
CA ALA A 136 6.09 -13.50 2.60
C ALA A 136 6.37 -12.68 3.86
N ARG A 137 7.22 -11.65 3.77
CA ARG A 137 7.48 -10.71 4.88
C ARG A 137 6.21 -9.95 5.28
N LEU A 138 5.47 -9.41 4.31
CA LEU A 138 4.22 -8.69 4.56
C LEU A 138 3.16 -9.60 5.19
N LEU A 139 3.04 -10.84 4.71
CA LEU A 139 2.11 -11.82 5.28
C LEU A 139 2.46 -12.14 6.74
N ALA A 140 3.74 -12.39 7.03
CA ALA A 140 4.19 -12.63 8.40
C ALA A 140 3.96 -11.41 9.32
N ALA A 141 4.20 -10.20 8.81
CA ALA A 141 3.93 -8.95 9.54
C ALA A 141 2.44 -8.79 9.84
N THR A 142 1.58 -9.11 8.87
CA THR A 142 0.12 -9.06 9.04
C THR A 142 -0.37 -10.09 10.05
N ASP A 143 0.14 -11.33 9.99
CA ASP A 143 -0.26 -12.42 10.89
C ASP A 143 0.22 -12.22 12.33
N GLY A 144 1.37 -11.57 12.52
CA GLY A 144 1.90 -11.18 13.82
C GLY A 144 1.50 -9.79 14.29
N HIS A 145 0.61 -9.09 13.56
CA HIS A 145 0.35 -7.69 13.78
C HIS A 145 -0.30 -7.44 15.14
N THR A 146 0.35 -6.60 15.95
CA THR A 146 -0.17 -6.16 17.24
C THR A 146 0.04 -4.67 17.35
N CYS A 147 -1.05 -3.91 17.42
CA CYS A 147 -1.01 -2.45 17.42
C CYS A 147 -2.04 -1.91 18.41
N ALA A 148 -1.69 -0.87 19.17
CA ALA A 148 -2.58 -0.30 20.20
C ALA A 148 -3.89 0.23 19.59
N ALA A 149 -3.83 0.79 18.38
CA ALA A 149 -5.01 1.21 17.64
C ALA A 149 -5.88 0.03 17.17
N CYS A 150 -5.32 -1.15 16.95
CA CYS A 150 -5.99 -2.32 16.38
C CYS A 150 -6.62 -3.23 17.44
N LEU A 151 -6.18 -3.10 18.70
CA LEU A 151 -6.73 -3.89 19.80
C LEU A 151 -8.22 -3.55 20.00
N PRO A 152 -9.08 -4.57 20.24
CA PRO A 152 -10.46 -4.31 20.60
C PRO A 152 -10.48 -3.44 21.86
N ARG A 153 -11.17 -2.30 21.81
CA ARG A 153 -11.34 -1.45 22.98
C ARG A 153 -12.06 -2.28 24.04
N THR A 154 -11.33 -2.68 25.08
CA THR A 154 -11.97 -3.16 26.31
C THR A 154 -12.64 -1.93 26.94
N ASP A 155 -13.95 -1.83 26.76
CA ASP A 155 -14.81 -0.90 27.52
C ASP A 155 -14.82 -1.28 29.01
#